data_AF-A0A7H4PZD0-F1
#
_entry.id   AF-A0A7H4PZD0-F1
#
_cell.length_a   1.000
_cell.length_b   1.000
_cell.length_c   1.000
_cell.angle_alpha   90.00
_cell.angle_beta   90.00
_cell.angle_gamma   90.00
#
_symmetry.space_group_name_H-M   'P 1'
#
loop_
_entity.id
_entity.type
_entity.pdbx_description
1 polymer ?
#
loop_
_entity_poly.entity_id
_entity_poly.type
_entity_poly.pdbx_seq_one_letter_code
_entity_poly.pdbx_strand_id
1 'polypeptide(L)'
;MPAGAGARAVTPLVQPRDPAVSPWPRPRPLYPTPDPMQPGVRRAPARKARKKSRIGPVSVPALMFIVMFALCFMHMGRLVELFYPAAAVLIALWLYRVHPAHYLGFTCWVFFLSAEIRRVGDFFAGGFNPVSTIMVAPLACAAISGFALITDMKILGQRRAMPLALVLSALLYTWLIGVTRAGFSAATFALANAIFPALVGFRFISTWQAYPDYQRVLLSTFIFGSIVMGAYGIYEFVSPPPWDVFWLLASGMTSEGQPVPFGLRIASTMNSSGPFANTALVCILMVLAGKGKLRIAAAIMLPALMFTAVRSAWGGLLIGLIYPIAMLDGRSRIRMIAGIVACVAICLPLTMIDEVSKHFTSRLETVQNLGQDDSYQVRVGMYSSFMGRALTDISGQGFGTTGVASKLADTSNVIAVFDSGVMEVPYTMGWPGSLLYVSGIVLLITRAFAASRARPHDRFGVSGVGIAVAIVAMMLFSNTLSGMTGMFFFIGVLMPVNGLRYVRETEAAARREAAKRQAAQAAHAAQAPPTAVVVPQYGPHTVPSVPFHSGAGR
;
A
#
# COMPACT_ATOMS: atom_id res chain seq x y z
N MET A 1 -21.32 -24.69 -82.44
CA MET A 1 -22.64 -24.38 -81.82
C MET A 1 -22.52 -23.09 -81.02
N PRO A 2 -23.56 -22.25 -80.98
CA PRO A 2 -23.43 -20.83 -81.31
C PRO A 2 -23.75 -19.85 -80.15
N ALA A 3 -23.33 -18.60 -80.40
CA ALA A 3 -24.03 -17.32 -80.22
C ALA A 3 -24.69 -16.92 -78.88
N GLY A 4 -24.53 -15.63 -78.52
CA GLY A 4 -25.64 -14.90 -77.89
C GLY A 4 -25.26 -13.74 -76.97
N ALA A 5 -25.17 -12.56 -77.56
CA ALA A 5 -25.15 -11.20 -77.02
C ALA A 5 -25.92 -10.87 -75.71
N GLY A 6 -25.45 -9.78 -75.06
CA GLY A 6 -26.27 -8.81 -74.31
C GLY A 6 -26.11 -8.89 -72.78
N ALA A 7 -26.17 -7.83 -71.99
CA ALA A 7 -26.26 -6.39 -72.21
C ALA A 7 -25.84 -5.70 -70.90
N ARG A 8 -25.51 -4.41 -71.00
CA ARG A 8 -25.07 -3.51 -69.93
C ARG A 8 -25.95 -3.53 -68.67
N ALA A 9 -25.31 -3.42 -67.50
CA ALA A 9 -25.90 -2.73 -66.35
C ALA A 9 -24.82 -1.95 -65.61
N VAL A 10 -24.96 -0.63 -65.67
CA VAL A 10 -24.18 0.39 -64.97
C VAL A 10 -24.27 0.13 -63.46
N THR A 11 -23.12 0.02 -62.81
CA THR A 11 -23.01 -0.02 -61.34
C THR A 11 -23.41 1.35 -60.79
N PRO A 12 -24.48 1.48 -59.98
CA PRO A 12 -24.62 2.69 -59.18
C PRO A 12 -23.63 2.58 -58.03
N LEU A 13 -22.74 3.58 -57.93
CA LEU A 13 -21.95 3.85 -56.75
C LEU A 13 -22.88 3.80 -55.52
N VAL A 14 -22.68 2.79 -54.68
CA VAL A 14 -23.32 2.73 -53.36
C VAL A 14 -22.82 3.95 -52.60
N GLN A 15 -23.69 4.93 -52.44
CA GLN A 15 -23.48 6.05 -51.53
C GLN A 15 -23.14 5.50 -50.13
N PRO A 16 -22.18 6.09 -49.41
CA PRO A 16 -21.91 5.70 -48.04
C PRO A 16 -23.18 5.90 -47.21
N ARG A 17 -23.69 4.81 -46.63
CA ARG A 17 -24.78 4.84 -45.65
C ARG A 17 -24.37 5.78 -44.51
N ASP A 18 -25.21 6.77 -44.26
CA ASP A 18 -25.16 7.60 -43.07
C ASP A 18 -25.02 6.72 -41.81
N PRO A 19 -24.04 6.97 -40.92
CA PRO A 19 -23.80 6.16 -39.72
C PRO A 19 -24.87 6.34 -38.62
N ALA A 20 -26.02 6.94 -38.93
CA ALA A 20 -26.98 7.42 -37.95
C ALA A 20 -28.08 6.42 -37.55
N VAL A 21 -28.30 5.31 -38.26
CA VAL A 21 -29.46 4.43 -37.99
C VAL A 21 -29.01 3.00 -37.71
N SER A 22 -28.81 2.70 -36.42
CA SER A 22 -28.74 1.32 -35.91
C SER A 22 -30.12 0.95 -35.34
N PRO A 23 -30.67 -0.23 -35.66
CA PRO A 23 -32.02 -0.64 -35.22
C PRO A 23 -32.08 -1.11 -33.75
N TRP A 24 -30.97 -1.00 -32.99
CA TRP A 24 -30.92 -1.42 -31.59
C TRP A 24 -30.95 -0.20 -30.66
N PRO A 25 -31.77 -0.21 -29.58
CA PRO A 25 -31.80 0.89 -28.62
C PRO A 25 -30.44 1.01 -27.93
N ARG A 26 -29.75 2.14 -28.14
CA ARG A 26 -28.50 2.45 -27.43
C ARG A 26 -28.81 2.59 -25.93
N PRO A 27 -28.03 1.98 -25.03
CA PRO A 27 -28.18 2.21 -23.60
C PRO A 27 -27.97 3.70 -23.30
N ARG A 28 -28.93 4.32 -22.58
CA ARG A 28 -28.86 5.72 -22.18
C ARG A 28 -27.58 5.95 -21.35
N PRO A 29 -26.80 7.02 -21.59
CA PRO A 29 -25.67 7.36 -20.74
C PRO A 29 -26.16 7.69 -19.33
N LEU A 30 -25.60 7.01 -18.33
CA LEU A 30 -25.91 7.15 -16.90
C LEU A 30 -25.35 8.44 -16.26
N TYR A 31 -24.84 9.39 -17.07
CA TYR A 31 -24.32 10.68 -16.60
C TYR A 31 -24.53 11.78 -17.66
N PRO A 32 -24.86 13.02 -17.24
CA PRO A 32 -24.72 14.17 -18.10
C PRO A 32 -23.22 14.50 -18.25
N THR A 33 -22.73 14.54 -19.48
CA THR A 33 -21.47 15.18 -19.83
C THR A 33 -21.57 16.68 -19.55
N PRO A 34 -20.60 17.33 -18.88
CA PRO A 34 -20.63 18.77 -18.69
C PRO A 34 -20.51 19.47 -20.06
N ASP A 35 -21.52 20.29 -20.37
CA ASP A 35 -21.52 21.16 -21.54
C ASP A 35 -20.43 22.24 -21.38
N PRO A 36 -19.45 22.37 -22.30
CA PRO A 36 -18.34 23.30 -22.16
C PRO A 36 -18.72 24.79 -22.37
N MET A 37 -20.00 25.14 -22.57
CA MET A 37 -20.42 26.48 -22.99
C MET A 37 -21.45 27.15 -22.06
N GLN A 38 -21.25 27.11 -20.73
CA GLN A 38 -21.98 27.99 -19.81
C GLN A 38 -21.08 29.10 -19.23
N PRO A 39 -21.12 30.32 -19.79
CA PRO A 39 -20.50 31.49 -19.16
C PRO A 39 -21.35 31.94 -17.98
N GLY A 40 -20.94 31.60 -16.75
CA GLY A 40 -21.67 32.06 -15.56
C GLY A 40 -21.36 31.38 -14.23
N VAL A 41 -20.55 30.32 -14.19
CA VAL A 41 -20.19 29.66 -12.93
C VAL A 41 -19.18 30.52 -12.15
N ARG A 42 -19.68 31.49 -11.37
CA ARG A 42 -18.91 32.06 -10.25
C ARG A 42 -18.62 30.92 -9.27
N ARG A 43 -17.37 30.42 -9.32
CA ARG A 43 -16.83 29.48 -8.32
C ARG A 43 -17.10 30.08 -6.94
N ALA A 44 -17.79 29.33 -6.09
CA ALA A 44 -17.95 29.69 -4.67
C ALA A 44 -16.57 30.05 -4.08
N PRO A 45 -16.48 31.07 -3.21
CA PRO A 45 -15.20 31.50 -2.68
C PRO A 45 -14.53 30.32 -1.97
N ALA A 46 -13.39 29.90 -2.53
CA ALA A 46 -12.53 28.91 -1.93
C ALA A 46 -12.23 29.36 -0.50
N ARG A 47 -12.67 28.54 0.47
CA ARG A 47 -12.33 28.66 1.89
C ARG A 47 -10.86 29.05 1.99
N LYS A 48 -10.58 30.28 2.47
CA LYS A 48 -9.27 30.94 2.48
C LYS A 48 -8.16 29.90 2.62
N ALA A 49 -7.44 29.66 1.52
CA ALA A 49 -6.29 28.76 1.51
C ALA A 49 -5.26 29.38 2.45
N ARG A 50 -5.21 28.87 3.68
CA ARG A 50 -4.15 29.16 4.66
C ARG A 50 -2.84 28.98 3.90
N LYS A 51 -2.04 30.04 3.75
CA LYS A 51 -0.71 30.01 3.11
C LYS A 51 0.08 28.89 3.78
N LYS A 52 0.01 27.68 3.22
CA LYS A 52 0.78 26.52 3.65
C LYS A 52 2.20 26.83 3.20
N SER A 53 3.13 26.86 4.15
CA SER A 53 4.57 26.79 3.89
C SER A 53 4.82 25.89 2.68
N ARG A 54 5.56 26.39 1.69
CA ARG A 54 5.95 25.62 0.48
C ARG A 54 6.82 24.41 0.84
N ILE A 55 7.32 24.34 2.07
CA ILE A 55 8.02 23.21 2.65
C ILE A 55 6.97 22.43 3.47
N GLY A 56 6.50 21.31 2.92
CA GLY A 56 5.52 20.45 3.58
C GLY A 56 6.04 19.83 4.89
N PRO A 57 5.20 19.07 5.62
CA PRO A 57 5.56 18.43 6.90
C PRO A 57 6.66 17.35 6.79
N VAL A 58 7.16 17.08 5.58
CA VAL A 58 8.22 16.10 5.29
C VAL A 58 9.62 16.62 5.66
N SER A 59 9.81 17.94 5.70
CA SER A 59 11.10 18.56 6.01
C SER A 59 11.60 18.22 7.41
N VAL A 60 10.72 18.19 8.41
CA VAL A 60 11.08 17.88 9.80
C VAL A 60 11.59 16.44 9.93
N PRO A 61 10.87 15.40 9.46
CA PRO A 61 11.42 14.04 9.35
C PRO A 61 12.74 13.96 8.59
N ALA A 62 12.85 14.61 7.43
CA ALA A 62 14.07 14.55 6.62
C ALA A 62 15.27 15.17 7.36
N LEU A 63 15.06 16.32 8.00
CA LEU A 63 16.08 16.98 8.82
C LEU A 63 16.50 16.10 9.99
N MET A 64 15.56 15.41 10.66
CA MET A 64 15.89 14.45 11.72
C MET A 64 16.87 13.40 11.21
N PHE A 65 16.58 12.74 10.09
CA PHE A 65 17.48 11.72 9.54
C PHE A 65 18.86 12.29 9.17
N ILE A 66 18.90 13.46 8.52
CA ILE A 66 20.15 14.12 8.14
C ILE A 66 21.00 14.44 9.38
N VAL A 67 20.40 15.01 10.42
CA VAL A 67 21.10 15.35 11.67
C VAL A 67 21.61 14.08 12.35
N MET A 68 20.83 13.00 12.36
CA MET A 68 21.22 11.75 13.02
C MET A 68 22.40 11.09 12.30
N PHE A 69 22.39 11.03 10.96
CA PHE A 69 23.54 10.57 10.20
C PHE A 69 24.78 11.46 10.41
N ALA A 70 24.61 12.79 10.41
CA ALA A 70 25.71 13.72 10.68
C ALA A 70 26.33 13.49 12.07
N LEU A 71 25.50 13.28 13.11
CA LEU A 71 25.96 12.95 14.46
C LEU A 71 26.73 11.62 14.50
N CYS A 72 26.27 10.59 13.77
CA CYS A 72 27.03 9.34 13.67
C CYS A 72 28.42 9.56 13.04
N PHE A 73 28.52 10.29 11.92
CA PHE A 73 29.80 10.59 11.27
C PHE A 73 30.74 11.46 12.11
N MET A 74 30.18 12.28 13.02
CA MET A 74 30.96 13.03 14.01
C MET A 74 31.40 12.19 15.22
N HIS A 75 31.27 10.85 15.15
CA HIS A 75 31.60 9.91 16.22
C HIS A 75 30.75 10.10 17.49
N MET A 76 29.59 10.73 17.38
CA MET A 76 28.66 10.96 18.48
C MET A 76 27.55 9.89 18.54
N GLY A 77 27.87 8.63 18.21
CA GLY A 77 26.90 7.53 18.13
C GLY A 77 26.11 7.31 19.43
N ARG A 78 26.73 7.51 20.59
CA ARG A 78 26.05 7.43 21.91
C ARG A 78 24.93 8.47 22.08
N LEU A 79 25.09 9.68 21.51
CA LEU A 79 24.03 10.68 21.52
C LEU A 79 22.88 10.24 20.63
N VAL A 80 23.18 9.62 19.49
CA VAL A 80 22.17 9.11 18.56
C VAL A 80 21.34 8.02 19.22
N GLU A 81 21.93 7.12 20.00
CA GLU A 81 21.20 6.08 20.74
C GLU A 81 20.11 6.65 21.66
N LEU A 82 20.37 7.79 22.30
CA LEU A 82 19.41 8.43 23.21
C LEU A 82 18.42 9.33 22.45
N PHE A 83 18.91 10.19 21.56
CA PHE A 83 18.09 11.22 20.92
C PHE A 83 17.25 10.69 19.76
N TYR A 84 17.71 9.66 19.04
CA TYR A 84 16.99 9.14 17.87
C TYR A 84 15.60 8.60 18.23
N PRO A 85 15.43 7.70 19.23
CA PRO A 85 14.12 7.20 19.59
C PRO A 85 13.18 8.31 20.09
N ALA A 86 13.70 9.23 20.90
CA ALA A 86 12.92 10.35 21.41
C ALA A 86 12.44 11.28 20.29
N ALA A 87 13.34 11.68 19.38
CA ALA A 87 13.00 12.52 18.24
C ALA A 87 11.99 11.83 17.30
N ALA A 88 12.19 10.55 17.03
CA ALA A 88 11.28 9.77 16.19
C ALA A 88 9.87 9.71 16.81
N VAL A 89 9.75 9.43 18.10
CA VAL A 89 8.47 9.40 18.81
C VAL A 89 7.79 10.76 18.82
N LEU A 90 8.52 11.85 19.09
CA LEU A 90 7.95 13.21 19.10
C LEU A 90 7.42 13.62 17.72
N ILE A 91 8.18 13.36 16.66
CA ILE A 91 7.76 13.64 15.29
C ILE A 91 6.56 12.76 14.90
N ALA A 92 6.58 11.48 15.27
CA ALA A 92 5.47 10.57 15.03
C ALA A 92 4.19 11.03 15.76
N LEU A 93 4.28 11.48 17.01
CA LEU A 93 3.14 12.02 17.77
C LEU A 93 2.58 13.29 17.13
N TRP A 94 3.45 14.21 16.70
CA TRP A 94 3.05 15.42 15.99
C TRP A 94 2.33 15.09 14.67
N LEU A 95 2.92 14.23 13.83
CA LEU A 95 2.30 13.79 12.59
C LEU A 95 1.01 13.02 12.83
N TYR A 96 0.94 12.17 13.86
CA TYR A 96 -0.24 11.39 14.19
C TYR A 96 -1.46 12.27 14.47
N ARG A 97 -1.25 13.41 15.16
CA ARG A 97 -2.32 14.36 15.49
C ARG A 97 -2.71 15.28 14.33
N VAL A 98 -1.75 15.71 13.52
CA VAL A 98 -1.99 16.77 12.51
C VAL A 98 -2.11 16.23 11.08
N HIS A 99 -1.33 15.20 10.73
CA HIS A 99 -1.16 14.71 9.36
C HIS A 99 -1.14 13.17 9.28
N PRO A 100 -2.29 12.50 9.34
CA PRO A 100 -2.38 11.04 9.51
C PRO A 100 -1.73 10.25 8.36
N ALA A 101 -1.74 10.79 7.13
CA ALA A 101 -1.03 10.19 5.99
C ALA A 101 0.50 10.28 6.11
N HIS A 102 1.00 11.43 6.57
CA HIS A 102 2.44 11.67 6.75
C HIS A 102 3.00 10.88 7.95
N TYR A 103 2.19 10.67 9.00
CA TYR A 103 2.54 9.76 10.08
C TYR A 103 2.85 8.36 9.55
N LEU A 104 1.97 7.78 8.73
CA LEU A 104 2.20 6.44 8.19
C LEU A 104 3.43 6.39 7.27
N GLY A 105 3.59 7.39 6.39
CA GLY A 105 4.78 7.51 5.56
C GLY A 105 6.07 7.64 6.38
N PHE A 106 6.04 8.38 7.49
CA PHE A 106 7.16 8.52 8.41
C PHE A 106 7.46 7.21 9.15
N THR A 107 6.45 6.50 9.63
CA THR A 107 6.63 5.18 10.26
C THR A 107 7.33 4.21 9.32
N CYS A 108 6.96 4.18 8.03
CA CYS A 108 7.69 3.40 7.03
C CYS A 108 9.17 3.84 6.90
N TRP A 109 9.46 5.15 6.87
CA TRP A 109 10.84 5.65 6.81
C TRP A 109 11.69 5.30 8.03
N VAL A 110 11.11 5.38 9.23
CA VAL A 110 11.79 4.94 10.46
C VAL A 110 12.15 3.46 10.37
N PHE A 111 11.23 2.64 9.87
CA PHE A 111 11.47 1.23 9.58
C PHE A 111 12.54 0.99 8.50
N PHE A 112 12.62 1.82 7.47
CA PHE A 112 13.62 1.71 6.40
C PHE A 112 15.03 2.06 6.85
N LEU A 113 15.19 3.06 7.73
CA LEU A 113 16.50 3.67 8.02
C LEU A 113 17.05 3.41 9.43
N SER A 114 16.24 2.96 10.39
CA SER A 114 16.72 2.79 11.78
C SER A 114 17.90 1.83 11.89
N ALA A 115 17.91 0.75 11.09
CA ALA A 115 19.00 -0.23 11.13
C ALA A 115 20.30 0.32 10.55
N GLU A 116 20.21 1.11 9.49
CA GLU A 116 21.35 1.86 8.96
C GLU A 116 21.93 2.83 9.99
N ILE A 117 21.09 3.62 10.65
CA ILE A 117 21.53 4.58 11.67
C ILE A 117 22.23 3.86 12.82
N ARG A 118 21.73 2.70 13.23
CA ARG A 118 22.41 1.85 14.23
C ARG A 118 23.76 1.36 13.72
N ARG A 119 23.84 0.77 12.52
CA ARG A 119 25.10 0.24 11.98
C ARG A 119 26.18 1.29 11.89
N VAL A 120 25.84 2.45 11.34
CA VAL A 120 26.76 3.59 11.23
C VAL A 120 27.11 4.13 12.62
N GLY A 121 26.12 4.24 13.53
CA GLY A 121 26.33 4.71 14.90
C GLY A 121 27.25 3.82 15.73
N ASP A 122 27.02 2.50 15.72
CA ASP A 122 27.80 1.50 16.46
C ASP A 122 29.25 1.44 15.92
N PHE A 123 29.41 1.50 14.57
CA PHE A 123 30.72 1.50 13.93
C PHE A 123 31.57 2.72 14.34
N PHE A 124 31.03 3.94 14.22
CA PHE A 124 31.77 5.16 14.58
C PHE A 124 31.90 5.36 16.10
N ALA A 125 31.05 4.73 16.91
CA ALA A 125 31.20 4.69 18.36
C ALA A 125 32.27 3.68 18.83
N GLY A 126 32.77 2.81 17.93
CA GLY A 126 33.85 1.86 18.19
C GLY A 126 33.40 0.59 18.91
N GLY A 127 32.12 0.23 18.90
CA GLY A 127 31.63 -0.95 19.61
C GLY A 127 30.24 -1.41 19.20
N PHE A 128 30.01 -2.73 19.23
CA PHE A 128 28.72 -3.32 18.93
C PHE A 128 27.84 -3.30 20.18
N ASN A 129 26.71 -2.58 20.13
CA ASN A 129 25.74 -2.60 21.21
C ASN A 129 24.68 -3.68 20.94
N PRO A 130 24.63 -4.78 21.73
CA PRO A 130 23.62 -5.82 21.52
C PRO A 130 22.19 -5.34 21.81
N VAL A 131 22.02 -4.32 22.67
CA VAL A 131 20.72 -3.79 23.12
C VAL A 131 20.57 -2.32 22.73
N SER A 132 20.67 -2.04 21.43
CA SER A 132 20.54 -0.66 20.93
C SER A 132 19.11 -0.13 21.04
N THR A 133 18.95 0.98 21.77
CA THR A 133 17.67 1.71 21.92
C THR A 133 17.16 2.28 20.60
N ILE A 134 18.02 2.46 19.59
CA ILE A 134 17.66 2.91 18.24
C ILE A 134 16.57 2.01 17.65
N MET A 135 16.64 0.71 17.89
CA MET A 135 15.67 -0.28 17.38
C MET A 135 14.30 -0.24 18.07
N VAL A 136 14.17 0.49 19.17
CA VAL A 136 12.88 0.74 19.81
C VAL A 136 12.07 1.76 18.99
N ALA A 137 12.73 2.65 18.23
CA ALA A 137 12.06 3.74 17.53
C ALA A 137 11.02 3.28 16.49
N PRO A 138 11.27 2.31 15.60
CA PRO A 138 10.25 1.82 14.67
C PRO A 138 9.02 1.24 15.38
N LEU A 139 9.26 0.43 16.42
CA LEU A 139 8.20 -0.19 17.20
C LEU A 139 7.38 0.85 17.95
N ALA A 140 8.02 1.81 18.61
CA ALA A 140 7.36 2.91 19.32
C ALA A 140 6.54 3.80 18.36
N CYS A 141 7.11 4.17 17.21
CA CYS A 141 6.42 4.93 16.18
C CYS A 141 5.17 4.20 15.68
N ALA A 142 5.26 2.88 15.45
CA ALA A 142 4.11 2.08 15.07
C ALA A 142 3.08 1.93 16.20
N ALA A 143 3.52 1.77 17.46
CA ALA A 143 2.66 1.62 18.63
C ALA A 143 1.78 2.85 18.90
N ILE A 144 2.19 4.06 18.49
CA ILE A 144 1.36 5.27 18.54
C ILE A 144 0.00 5.08 17.82
N SER A 145 -0.06 4.24 16.79
CA SER A 145 -1.33 3.90 16.13
C SER A 145 -2.33 3.24 17.08
N GLY A 146 -1.87 2.61 18.16
CA GLY A 146 -2.68 2.03 19.23
C GLY A 146 -3.56 3.03 19.97
N PHE A 147 -3.18 4.32 20.04
CA PHE A 147 -4.06 5.36 20.58
C PHE A 147 -5.39 5.46 19.85
N ALA A 148 -5.43 5.05 18.57
CA ALA A 148 -6.66 5.01 17.81
C ALA A 148 -7.69 4.06 18.42
N LEU A 149 -7.28 2.93 19.03
CA LEU A 149 -8.21 2.02 19.69
C LEU A 149 -8.98 2.71 20.83
N ILE A 150 -8.33 3.65 21.53
CA ILE A 150 -8.94 4.41 22.63
C ILE A 150 -9.84 5.52 22.06
N THR A 151 -9.33 6.31 21.11
CA THR A 151 -10.07 7.47 20.56
C THR A 151 -11.26 7.06 19.70
N ASP A 152 -11.15 5.93 19.01
CA ASP A 152 -12.09 5.48 18.00
C ASP A 152 -12.69 4.10 18.30
N MET A 153 -12.74 3.69 19.58
CA MET A 153 -13.21 2.36 20.01
C MET A 153 -14.57 1.97 19.44
N LYS A 154 -15.49 2.94 19.29
CA LYS A 154 -16.83 2.74 18.69
C LYS A 154 -16.77 2.19 17.26
N ILE A 155 -15.67 2.38 16.55
CA ILE A 155 -15.44 1.84 15.21
C ILE A 155 -15.31 0.32 15.25
N LEU A 156 -14.75 -0.25 16.33
CA LEU A 156 -14.51 -1.68 16.46
C LEU A 156 -15.81 -2.49 16.49
N GLY A 157 -16.89 -1.93 17.06
CA GLY A 157 -18.24 -2.51 17.04
C GLY A 157 -18.97 -2.43 15.70
N GLN A 158 -18.38 -1.77 14.68
CA GLN A 158 -19.01 -1.66 13.37
C GLN A 158 -18.62 -2.85 12.49
N ARG A 159 -19.55 -3.32 11.64
CA ARG A 159 -19.31 -4.40 10.66
C ARG A 159 -18.06 -4.18 9.80
N ARG A 160 -17.64 -2.93 9.61
CA ARG A 160 -16.42 -2.57 8.85
C ARG A 160 -15.12 -3.01 9.53
N ALA A 161 -15.02 -2.89 10.85
CA ALA A 161 -13.81 -3.20 11.61
C ALA A 161 -13.83 -4.64 12.18
N MET A 162 -14.97 -5.35 12.05
CA MET A 162 -15.13 -6.73 12.50
C MET A 162 -13.97 -7.66 12.11
N PRO A 163 -13.43 -7.69 10.87
CA PRO A 163 -12.30 -8.56 10.55
C PRO A 163 -11.04 -8.24 11.38
N LEU A 164 -10.84 -6.96 11.66
CA LEU A 164 -9.73 -6.49 12.49
C LEU A 164 -9.95 -6.82 13.97
N ALA A 165 -11.21 -6.73 14.44
CA ALA A 165 -11.59 -7.15 15.79
C ALA A 165 -11.30 -8.64 16.01
N LEU A 166 -11.60 -9.50 15.04
CA LEU A 166 -11.27 -10.93 15.10
C LEU A 166 -9.75 -11.16 15.24
N VAL A 167 -8.95 -10.45 14.43
CA VAL A 167 -7.48 -10.51 14.54
C VAL A 167 -7.01 -10.05 15.92
N LEU A 168 -7.49 -8.92 16.42
CA LEU A 168 -7.10 -8.40 17.74
C LEU A 168 -7.52 -9.34 18.88
N SER A 169 -8.70 -9.95 18.81
CA SER A 169 -9.15 -10.94 19.78
C SER A 169 -8.27 -12.20 19.77
N ALA A 170 -7.86 -12.66 18.59
CA ALA A 170 -6.94 -13.78 18.47
C ALA A 170 -5.58 -13.46 19.12
N LEU A 171 -5.01 -12.28 18.83
CA LEU A 171 -3.75 -11.84 19.42
C LEU A 171 -3.82 -11.72 20.94
N LEU A 172 -4.94 -11.20 21.47
CA LEU A 172 -5.18 -11.12 22.92
C LEU A 172 -5.26 -12.50 23.55
N TYR A 173 -6.00 -13.43 22.94
CA TYR A 173 -6.10 -14.81 23.40
C TYR A 173 -4.71 -15.49 23.47
N THR A 174 -3.94 -15.38 22.39
CA THR A 174 -2.58 -15.94 22.31
C THR A 174 -1.63 -15.33 23.33
N TRP A 175 -1.77 -14.03 23.63
CA TRP A 175 -1.00 -13.38 24.68
C TRP A 175 -1.36 -13.90 26.07
N LEU A 176 -2.66 -14.07 26.39
CA LEU A 176 -3.09 -14.61 27.69
C LEU A 176 -2.51 -16.00 27.96
N ILE A 177 -2.46 -16.86 26.94
CA ILE A 177 -1.81 -18.18 27.03
C ILE A 177 -0.29 -18.04 27.11
N GLY A 178 0.29 -17.10 26.37
CA GLY A 178 1.73 -16.83 26.41
C GLY A 178 2.21 -16.41 27.81
N VAL A 179 1.45 -15.55 28.50
CA VAL A 179 1.79 -15.10 29.85
C VAL A 179 1.85 -16.28 30.83
N THR A 180 0.97 -17.28 30.68
CA THR A 180 0.96 -18.45 31.56
C THR A 180 2.01 -19.50 31.20
N ARG A 181 2.41 -19.62 29.93
CA ARG A 181 3.36 -20.67 29.46
C ARG A 181 4.81 -20.21 29.30
N ALA A 182 5.03 -18.99 28.82
CA ALA A 182 6.35 -18.44 28.50
C ALA A 182 6.81 -17.31 29.43
N GLY A 183 5.90 -16.80 30.28
CA GLY A 183 6.16 -15.65 31.15
C GLY A 183 5.74 -14.32 30.51
N PHE A 184 5.57 -13.31 31.37
CA PHE A 184 5.02 -12.00 30.97
C PHE A 184 5.92 -11.24 29.99
N SER A 185 7.25 -11.28 30.19
CA SER A 185 8.25 -10.58 29.38
C SER A 185 8.25 -11.07 27.93
N ALA A 186 8.45 -12.39 27.73
CA ALA A 186 8.48 -13.04 26.43
C ALA A 186 7.16 -12.86 25.68
N ALA A 187 6.03 -13.10 26.36
CA ALA A 187 4.70 -12.97 25.76
C ALA A 187 4.41 -11.54 25.29
N THR A 188 4.77 -10.54 26.10
CA THR A 188 4.52 -9.13 25.78
C THR A 188 5.42 -8.65 24.64
N PHE A 189 6.68 -9.09 24.59
CA PHE A 189 7.57 -8.77 23.47
C PHE A 189 7.07 -9.37 22.14
N ALA A 190 6.60 -10.62 22.17
CA ALA A 190 5.98 -11.24 21.00
C ALA A 190 4.68 -10.53 20.58
N LEU A 191 3.80 -10.20 21.53
CA LEU A 191 2.58 -9.46 21.26
C LEU A 191 2.89 -8.10 20.63
N ALA A 192 3.87 -7.36 21.16
CA ALA A 192 4.24 -6.04 20.63
C ALA A 192 4.57 -6.10 19.14
N ASN A 193 5.33 -7.10 18.70
CA ASN A 193 5.68 -7.33 17.29
C ASN A 193 4.50 -7.80 16.43
N ALA A 194 3.55 -8.54 17.01
CA ALA A 194 2.40 -9.08 16.30
C ALA A 194 1.21 -8.10 16.20
N ILE A 195 1.03 -7.20 17.18
CA ILE A 195 -0.15 -6.35 17.29
C ILE A 195 -0.06 -5.06 16.49
N PHE A 196 1.11 -4.42 16.42
CA PHE A 196 1.21 -3.10 15.78
C PHE A 196 0.75 -3.07 14.31
N PRO A 197 0.94 -4.11 13.48
CA PRO A 197 0.41 -4.12 12.11
C PRO A 197 -1.12 -3.93 12.07
N ALA A 198 -1.83 -4.64 12.96
CA ALA A 198 -3.27 -4.52 13.09
C ALA A 198 -3.67 -3.15 13.63
N LEU A 199 -2.91 -2.57 14.58
CA LEU A 199 -3.16 -1.21 15.10
C LEU A 199 -2.99 -0.14 14.01
N VAL A 200 -1.95 -0.25 13.18
CA VAL A 200 -1.74 0.63 12.03
C VAL A 200 -2.92 0.49 11.05
N GLY A 201 -3.37 -0.74 10.80
CA GLY A 201 -4.57 -1.01 10.02
C GLY A 201 -5.83 -0.36 10.61
N PHE A 202 -6.01 -0.41 11.94
CA PHE A 202 -7.14 0.21 12.63
C PHE A 202 -7.14 1.72 12.45
N ARG A 203 -5.98 2.36 12.68
CA ARG A 203 -5.81 3.79 12.43
C ARG A 203 -6.13 4.13 10.98
N PHE A 204 -5.64 3.34 10.03
CA PHE A 204 -5.90 3.56 8.61
C PHE A 204 -7.40 3.49 8.25
N ILE A 205 -8.17 2.57 8.85
CA ILE A 205 -9.64 2.52 8.70
C ILE A 205 -10.32 3.75 9.34
N SER A 206 -9.84 4.20 10.50
CA SER A 206 -10.43 5.32 11.23
C SER A 206 -10.34 6.64 10.46
N THR A 207 -9.24 6.85 9.71
CA THR A 207 -8.91 8.07 8.96
C THR A 207 -9.14 7.95 7.44
N TRP A 208 -10.10 7.12 7.02
CA TRP A 208 -10.42 6.88 5.60
C TRP A 208 -10.67 8.16 4.78
N GLN A 209 -11.09 9.27 5.41
CA GLN A 209 -11.32 10.55 4.75
C GLN A 209 -10.02 11.13 4.14
N ALA A 210 -8.86 10.79 4.71
CA ALA A 210 -7.55 11.23 4.23
C ALA A 210 -6.99 10.31 3.12
N TYR A 211 -7.81 9.44 2.52
CA TYR A 211 -7.37 8.48 1.49
C TYR A 211 -6.54 9.09 0.34
N PRO A 212 -6.93 10.24 -0.27
CA PRO A 212 -6.11 10.83 -1.34
C PRO A 212 -4.71 11.23 -0.89
N ASP A 213 -4.58 11.68 0.37
CA ASP A 213 -3.29 12.02 0.96
C ASP A 213 -2.48 10.76 1.26
N TYR A 214 -3.11 9.69 1.77
CA TYR A 214 -2.45 8.38 1.96
C TYR A 214 -1.90 7.85 0.64
N GLN A 215 -2.69 7.89 -0.43
CA GLN A 215 -2.24 7.45 -1.75
C GLN A 215 -1.00 8.21 -2.22
N ARG A 216 -0.99 9.55 -2.09
CA ARG A 216 0.16 10.37 -2.49
C ARG A 216 1.39 10.12 -1.62
N VAL A 217 1.22 10.14 -0.30
CA VAL A 217 2.34 9.99 0.64
C VAL A 217 2.95 8.60 0.55
N LEU A 218 2.14 7.54 0.59
CA LEU A 218 2.66 6.18 0.52
C LEU A 218 3.36 5.90 -0.81
N LEU A 219 2.77 6.32 -1.94
CA LEU A 219 3.41 6.19 -3.24
C LEU A 219 4.76 6.92 -3.27
N SER A 220 4.82 8.15 -2.74
CA SER A 220 6.07 8.89 -2.62
C SER A 220 7.08 8.17 -1.73
N THR A 221 6.66 7.67 -0.56
CA THR A 221 7.50 6.91 0.36
C THR A 221 8.08 5.66 -0.29
N PHE A 222 7.28 4.88 -1.04
CA PHE A 222 7.79 3.69 -1.72
C PHE A 222 8.69 4.02 -2.92
N ILE A 223 8.42 5.10 -3.67
CA ILE A 223 9.31 5.54 -4.75
C ILE A 223 10.67 5.98 -4.21
N PHE A 224 10.69 6.88 -3.23
CA PHE A 224 11.96 7.37 -2.67
C PHE A 224 12.66 6.28 -1.83
N GLY A 225 11.90 5.44 -1.14
CA GLY A 225 12.43 4.24 -0.48
C GLY A 225 13.08 3.27 -1.48
N SER A 226 12.45 3.06 -2.64
CA SER A 226 13.03 2.29 -3.75
C SER A 226 14.37 2.84 -4.21
N ILE A 227 14.49 4.17 -4.33
CA ILE A 227 15.73 4.81 -4.78
C ILE A 227 16.81 4.69 -3.70
N VAL A 228 16.51 5.10 -2.46
CA VAL A 228 17.48 5.12 -1.36
C VAL A 228 17.95 3.71 -1.03
N MET A 229 17.03 2.80 -0.74
CA MET A 229 17.40 1.43 -0.35
C MET A 229 17.90 0.62 -1.54
N GLY A 230 17.34 0.82 -2.73
CA GLY A 230 17.81 0.11 -3.92
C GLY A 230 19.24 0.51 -4.31
N ALA A 231 19.53 1.82 -4.36
CA ALA A 231 20.86 2.31 -4.69
C ALA A 231 21.89 1.92 -3.61
N TYR A 232 21.53 2.07 -2.33
CA TYR A 232 22.39 1.65 -1.22
C TYR A 232 22.65 0.14 -1.26
N GLY A 233 21.63 -0.68 -1.53
CA GLY A 233 21.79 -2.12 -1.63
C GLY A 233 22.68 -2.57 -2.79
N ILE A 234 22.60 -1.90 -3.95
CA ILE A 234 23.53 -2.16 -5.06
C ILE A 234 24.96 -1.79 -4.67
N TYR A 235 25.14 -0.66 -3.99
CA TYR A 235 26.45 -0.23 -3.50
C TYR A 235 27.02 -1.21 -2.46
N GLU A 236 26.21 -1.62 -1.48
CA GLU A 236 26.55 -2.63 -0.47
C GLU A 236 26.99 -3.96 -1.09
N PHE A 237 26.36 -4.40 -2.18
CA PHE A 237 26.74 -5.64 -2.85
C PHE A 237 28.11 -5.56 -3.53
N VAL A 238 28.38 -4.45 -4.24
CA VAL A 238 29.59 -4.27 -5.05
C VAL A 238 30.78 -3.85 -4.20
N SER A 239 30.56 -3.00 -3.21
CA SER A 239 31.58 -2.44 -2.33
C SER A 239 30.98 -2.30 -0.93
N PRO A 240 30.95 -3.38 -0.14
CA PRO A 240 30.33 -3.38 1.18
C PRO A 240 31.02 -2.36 2.08
N PRO A 241 30.29 -1.36 2.62
CA PRO A 241 30.85 -0.37 3.51
C PRO A 241 31.46 -0.98 4.79
N PRO A 242 32.45 -0.31 5.41
CA PRO A 242 33.09 -0.81 6.63
C PRO A 242 32.09 -1.09 7.77
N TRP A 243 31.03 -0.29 7.91
CA TRP A 243 30.02 -0.50 8.94
C TRP A 243 29.10 -1.69 8.68
N ASP A 244 28.86 -2.06 7.42
CA ASP A 244 28.10 -3.27 7.06
C ASP A 244 28.93 -4.53 7.28
N VAL A 245 30.22 -4.49 6.92
CA VAL A 245 31.19 -5.55 7.24
C VAL A 245 31.29 -5.75 8.75
N PHE A 246 31.44 -4.65 9.50
CA PHE A 246 31.46 -4.68 10.96
C PHE A 246 30.17 -5.28 11.53
N TRP A 247 29.02 -4.87 11.02
CA TRP A 247 27.73 -5.39 11.45
C TRP A 247 27.63 -6.90 11.26
N LEU A 248 27.96 -7.40 10.07
CA LEU A 248 27.89 -8.84 9.76
C LEU A 248 28.79 -9.67 10.70
N LEU A 249 30.02 -9.20 10.92
CA LEU A 249 30.98 -9.86 11.80
C LEU A 249 30.52 -9.84 13.27
N ALA A 250 30.06 -8.68 13.75
CA ALA A 250 29.67 -8.51 15.14
C ALA A 250 28.33 -9.18 15.49
N SER A 251 27.39 -9.24 14.54
CA SER A 251 26.08 -9.85 14.76
C SER A 251 26.09 -11.38 14.70
N GLY A 252 27.17 -11.99 14.18
CA GLY A 252 27.28 -13.44 14.01
C GLY A 252 26.28 -14.04 13.02
N MET A 253 25.79 -13.24 12.06
CA MET A 253 24.77 -13.68 11.09
C MET A 253 25.40 -14.44 9.93
N THR A 254 25.90 -15.65 10.19
CA THR A 254 26.61 -16.48 9.19
C THR A 254 25.77 -16.82 7.96
N SER A 255 24.44 -16.77 8.05
CA SER A 255 23.52 -17.02 6.94
C SER A 255 23.40 -15.88 5.93
N GLU A 256 23.97 -14.70 6.21
CA GLU A 256 23.95 -13.51 5.34
C GLU A 256 25.14 -13.45 4.36
N GLY A 257 25.93 -14.51 4.28
CA GLY A 257 27.05 -14.62 3.34
C GLY A 257 28.37 -14.15 3.94
N GLN A 258 29.33 -13.80 3.07
CA GLN A 258 30.69 -13.42 3.46
C GLN A 258 30.87 -11.90 3.35
N PRO A 259 31.66 -11.28 4.26
CA PRO A 259 31.90 -9.84 4.28
C PRO A 259 32.89 -9.39 3.19
N VAL A 260 32.63 -9.78 1.94
CA VAL A 260 33.47 -9.46 0.78
C VAL A 260 32.60 -8.99 -0.38
N PRO A 261 33.14 -8.18 -1.31
CA PRO A 261 32.45 -7.80 -2.54
C PRO A 261 31.81 -9.00 -3.24
N PHE A 262 30.57 -8.87 -3.67
CA PHE A 262 29.77 -9.92 -4.32
C PHE A 262 29.52 -11.19 -3.47
N GLY A 263 29.99 -11.24 -2.21
CA GLY A 263 29.80 -12.38 -1.31
C GLY A 263 28.68 -12.21 -0.29
N LEU A 264 28.17 -10.98 -0.14
CA LEU A 264 27.14 -10.61 0.84
C LEU A 264 25.73 -10.83 0.30
N ARG A 265 24.84 -11.34 1.14
CA ARG A 265 23.39 -11.19 0.94
C ARG A 265 22.98 -9.84 1.50
N ILE A 266 22.58 -8.94 0.61
CA ILE A 266 22.39 -7.55 1.02
C ILE A 266 21.18 -7.36 1.93
N ALA A 267 21.35 -6.52 2.95
CA ALA A 267 20.28 -6.05 3.80
C ALA A 267 19.83 -4.62 3.44
N SER A 268 20.54 -3.97 2.52
CA SER A 268 20.47 -2.53 2.27
C SER A 268 20.54 -1.79 3.60
N THR A 269 19.65 -0.82 3.84
CA THR A 269 19.51 -0.04 5.08
C THR A 269 18.78 -0.76 6.22
N MET A 270 18.35 -2.00 6.01
CA MET A 270 17.54 -2.76 6.96
C MET A 270 18.38 -3.78 7.77
N ASN A 271 17.75 -4.42 8.76
CA ASN A 271 18.45 -5.29 9.72
C ASN A 271 19.08 -6.56 9.13
N SER A 272 18.47 -7.12 8.08
CA SER A 272 18.84 -8.40 7.47
C SER A 272 18.21 -8.53 6.08
N SER A 273 18.67 -9.49 5.28
CA SER A 273 18.22 -9.64 3.88
C SER A 273 16.73 -9.99 3.76
N GLY A 274 16.17 -10.73 4.73
CA GLY A 274 14.75 -11.12 4.75
C GLY A 274 13.77 -9.94 4.81
N PRO A 275 13.81 -9.11 5.87
CA PRO A 275 13.02 -7.89 5.98
C PRO A 275 13.21 -6.93 4.80
N PHE A 276 14.44 -6.82 4.29
CA PHE A 276 14.73 -6.01 3.11
C PHE A 276 14.06 -6.55 1.85
N ALA A 277 14.18 -7.85 1.57
CA ALA A 277 13.57 -8.47 0.40
C ALA A 277 12.04 -8.32 0.38
N ASN A 278 11.37 -8.51 1.53
CA ASN A 278 9.95 -8.28 1.68
C ASN A 278 9.56 -6.82 1.38
N THR A 279 10.36 -5.88 1.88
CA THR A 279 10.15 -4.44 1.64
C THR A 279 10.40 -4.06 0.19
N ALA A 280 11.46 -4.59 -0.43
CA ALA A 280 11.81 -4.40 -1.83
C ALA A 280 10.68 -4.86 -2.76
N LEU A 281 10.11 -6.05 -2.51
CA LEU A 281 8.92 -6.55 -3.20
C LEU A 281 7.77 -5.55 -3.12
N VAL A 282 7.43 -5.07 -1.92
CA VAL A 282 6.34 -4.12 -1.71
C VAL A 282 6.59 -2.82 -2.47
N CYS A 283 7.83 -2.31 -2.40
CA CYS A 283 8.23 -1.11 -3.11
C CYS A 283 8.08 -1.29 -4.64
N ILE A 284 8.58 -2.39 -5.20
CA ILE A 284 8.46 -2.69 -6.64
C ILE A 284 6.99 -2.73 -7.07
N LEU A 285 6.14 -3.48 -6.37
CA LEU A 285 4.71 -3.59 -6.69
C LEU A 285 3.97 -2.24 -6.60
N MET A 286 4.29 -1.42 -5.60
CA MET A 286 3.71 -0.08 -5.44
C MET A 286 4.21 0.92 -6.49
N VAL A 287 5.51 0.92 -6.80
CA VAL A 287 6.11 1.82 -7.79
C VAL A 287 5.59 1.53 -9.20
N LEU A 288 5.41 0.24 -9.55
CA LEU A 288 4.80 -0.16 -10.83
C LEU A 288 3.34 0.31 -10.97
N ALA A 289 2.61 0.41 -9.84
CA ALA A 289 1.26 0.98 -9.79
C ALA A 289 1.23 2.50 -10.10
N GLY A 290 2.35 3.18 -9.85
CA GLY A 290 2.55 4.62 -10.09
C GLY A 290 2.43 5.05 -11.55
N LYS A 291 2.43 6.37 -11.77
CA LYS A 291 2.38 7.00 -13.09
C LYS A 291 3.71 7.71 -13.41
N GLY A 292 4.11 7.68 -14.68
CA GLY A 292 5.20 8.51 -15.19
C GLY A 292 6.60 7.90 -15.01
N LYS A 293 7.62 8.77 -15.16
CA LYS A 293 9.05 8.41 -15.19
C LYS A 293 9.59 7.85 -13.87
N LEU A 294 8.90 8.10 -12.74
CA LEU A 294 9.33 7.61 -11.42
C LEU A 294 9.27 6.08 -11.27
N ARG A 295 8.75 5.35 -12.27
CA ARG A 295 8.83 3.89 -12.34
C ARG A 295 10.25 3.34 -12.44
N ILE A 296 11.21 4.17 -12.86
CA ILE A 296 12.64 3.82 -12.86
C ILE A 296 13.11 3.42 -11.46
N ALA A 297 12.48 3.92 -10.40
CA ALA A 297 12.78 3.49 -9.03
C ALA A 297 12.61 1.98 -8.81
N ALA A 298 11.68 1.32 -9.52
CA ALA A 298 11.53 -0.14 -9.48
C ALA A 298 12.70 -0.85 -10.17
N ALA A 299 13.28 -0.26 -11.22
CA ALA A 299 14.47 -0.79 -11.90
C ALA A 299 15.73 -0.67 -11.04
N ILE A 300 15.80 0.30 -10.12
CA ILE A 300 16.88 0.40 -9.12
C ILE A 300 16.69 -0.63 -8.00
N MET A 301 15.44 -0.86 -7.57
CA MET A 301 15.13 -1.79 -6.49
C MET A 301 15.20 -3.27 -6.92
N LEU A 302 14.91 -3.59 -8.18
CA LEU A 302 14.88 -4.98 -8.66
C LEU A 302 16.23 -5.71 -8.55
N PRO A 303 17.38 -5.12 -8.97
CA PRO A 303 18.70 -5.71 -8.71
C PRO A 303 19.00 -5.88 -7.23
N ALA A 304 18.62 -4.90 -6.40
CA ALA A 304 18.81 -5.01 -4.96
C ALA A 304 18.01 -6.20 -4.38
N LEU A 305 16.76 -6.40 -4.81
CA LEU A 305 16.00 -7.61 -4.45
C LEU A 305 16.75 -8.90 -4.86
N MET A 306 17.40 -8.90 -6.03
CA MET A 306 18.20 -10.03 -6.50
C MET A 306 19.34 -10.38 -5.57
N PHE A 307 20.09 -9.37 -5.14
CA PHE A 307 21.26 -9.55 -4.28
C PHE A 307 20.90 -9.96 -2.84
N THR A 308 19.63 -9.88 -2.42
CA THR A 308 19.19 -10.42 -1.11
C THR A 308 19.24 -11.95 -1.04
N ALA A 309 19.17 -12.62 -2.19
CA ALA A 309 19.04 -14.07 -2.32
C ALA A 309 17.83 -14.71 -1.58
N VAL A 310 16.78 -13.93 -1.27
CA VAL A 310 15.59 -14.45 -0.57
C VAL A 310 14.57 -15.00 -1.58
N ARG A 311 14.50 -16.34 -1.70
CA ARG A 311 13.65 -17.04 -2.67
C ARG A 311 12.15 -16.76 -2.50
N SER A 312 11.67 -16.70 -1.27
CA SER A 312 10.26 -16.44 -0.97
C SER A 312 9.79 -15.09 -1.50
N ALA A 313 10.66 -14.07 -1.48
CA ALA A 313 10.34 -12.74 -2.00
C ALA A 313 10.25 -12.72 -3.54
N TRP A 314 11.03 -13.52 -4.26
CA TRP A 314 10.87 -13.68 -5.71
C TRP A 314 9.53 -14.33 -6.08
N GLY A 315 9.19 -15.43 -5.41
CA GLY A 315 7.87 -16.06 -5.57
C GLY A 315 6.74 -15.12 -5.19
N GLY A 316 6.88 -14.38 -4.09
CA GLY A 316 5.94 -13.35 -3.67
C GLY A 316 5.78 -12.24 -4.70
N LEU A 317 6.86 -11.75 -5.33
CA LEU A 317 6.80 -10.71 -6.35
C LEU A 317 6.02 -11.20 -7.58
N LEU A 318 6.29 -12.43 -8.04
CA LEU A 318 5.57 -13.04 -9.16
C LEU A 318 4.08 -13.18 -8.82
N ILE A 319 3.74 -13.76 -7.67
CA ILE A 319 2.35 -13.93 -7.22
C ILE A 319 1.65 -12.57 -7.07
N GLY A 320 2.33 -11.58 -6.52
CA GLY A 320 1.81 -10.23 -6.32
C GLY A 320 1.56 -9.47 -7.63
N LEU A 321 2.25 -9.81 -8.72
CA LEU A 321 2.01 -9.27 -10.06
C LEU A 321 0.81 -9.90 -10.77
N ILE A 322 0.48 -11.18 -10.49
CA ILE A 322 -0.64 -11.88 -11.14
C ILE A 322 -1.94 -11.10 -10.96
N TYR A 323 -2.24 -10.67 -9.74
CA TYR A 323 -3.52 -10.04 -9.43
C TYR A 323 -3.71 -8.68 -10.13
N PRO A 324 -2.77 -7.72 -10.06
CA PRO A 324 -2.89 -6.48 -10.81
C PRO A 324 -2.89 -6.67 -12.33
N ILE A 325 -2.15 -7.66 -12.88
CA ILE A 325 -2.20 -7.96 -14.32
C ILE A 325 -3.62 -8.41 -14.71
N ALA A 326 -4.23 -9.28 -13.91
CA ALA A 326 -5.56 -9.82 -14.19
C ALA A 326 -6.68 -8.78 -14.03
N MET A 327 -6.61 -7.92 -13.03
CA MET A 327 -7.75 -7.05 -12.63
C MET A 327 -7.67 -5.60 -13.11
N LEU A 328 -6.51 -5.10 -13.54
CA LEU A 328 -6.40 -3.76 -14.10
C LEU A 328 -7.11 -3.64 -15.46
N ASP A 329 -7.63 -2.43 -15.75
CA ASP A 329 -8.16 -2.06 -17.06
C ASP A 329 -7.09 -2.18 -18.16
N GLY A 330 -7.47 -2.46 -19.41
CA GLY A 330 -6.53 -2.76 -20.50
C GLY A 330 -5.41 -1.71 -20.65
N ARG A 331 -5.74 -0.42 -20.57
CA ARG A 331 -4.74 0.67 -20.66
C ARG A 331 -3.81 0.71 -19.45
N SER A 332 -4.28 0.33 -18.26
CA SER A 332 -3.42 0.23 -17.07
C SER A 332 -2.59 -1.05 -17.04
N ARG A 333 -3.16 -2.16 -17.50
CA ARG A 333 -2.47 -3.45 -17.66
C ARG A 333 -1.29 -3.34 -18.61
N ILE A 334 -1.50 -2.82 -19.83
CA ILE A 334 -0.41 -2.61 -20.81
C ILE A 334 0.67 -1.70 -20.23
N ARG A 335 0.28 -0.61 -19.55
CA ARG A 335 1.25 0.29 -18.89
C ARG A 335 2.04 -0.42 -17.79
N MET A 336 1.45 -1.36 -17.07
CA MET A 336 2.15 -2.10 -16.03
C MET A 336 3.10 -3.13 -16.64
N ILE A 337 2.64 -3.90 -17.63
CA ILE A 337 3.47 -4.86 -18.38
C ILE A 337 4.66 -4.16 -19.03
N ALA A 338 4.44 -3.04 -19.73
CA ALA A 338 5.52 -2.25 -20.29
C ALA A 338 6.50 -1.73 -19.22
N GLY A 339 6.01 -1.40 -18.02
CA GLY A 339 6.84 -1.03 -16.88
C GLY A 339 7.72 -2.19 -16.38
N ILE A 340 7.16 -3.40 -16.30
CA ILE A 340 7.88 -4.62 -15.91
C ILE A 340 8.96 -4.93 -16.95
N VAL A 341 8.59 -4.96 -18.23
CA VAL A 341 9.53 -5.21 -19.33
C VAL A 341 10.65 -4.17 -19.34
N ALA A 342 10.33 -2.89 -19.17
CA ALA A 342 11.34 -1.83 -19.07
C ALA A 342 12.27 -2.00 -17.86
N CYS A 343 11.73 -2.37 -16.69
CA CYS A 343 12.56 -2.60 -15.50
C CYS A 343 13.52 -3.78 -15.73
N VAL A 344 13.03 -4.90 -16.27
CA VAL A 344 13.86 -6.07 -16.59
C VAL A 344 14.92 -5.71 -17.63
N ALA A 345 14.54 -5.00 -18.69
CA ALA A 345 15.46 -4.57 -19.74
C ALA A 345 16.60 -3.68 -19.20
N ILE A 346 16.30 -2.77 -18.27
CA ILE A 346 17.31 -1.92 -17.61
C ILE A 346 18.26 -2.76 -16.73
N CYS A 347 17.81 -3.90 -16.21
CA CYS A 347 18.65 -4.78 -15.40
C CYS A 347 19.52 -5.74 -16.22
N LEU A 348 19.22 -5.96 -17.51
CA LEU A 348 19.97 -6.90 -18.37
C LEU A 348 21.49 -6.65 -18.42
N PRO A 349 22.01 -5.41 -18.49
CA PRO A 349 23.45 -5.18 -18.48
C PRO A 349 24.17 -5.75 -17.24
N LEU A 350 23.46 -5.91 -16.11
CA LEU A 350 24.06 -6.49 -14.90
C LEU A 350 24.43 -7.96 -15.07
N THR A 351 23.76 -8.69 -15.98
CA THR A 351 24.11 -10.11 -16.24
C THR A 351 25.38 -10.25 -17.06
N MET A 352 25.95 -9.15 -17.58
CA MET A 352 27.27 -9.16 -18.23
C MET A 352 28.42 -9.18 -17.23
N ILE A 353 28.13 -9.00 -15.93
CA ILE A 353 29.11 -9.14 -14.85
C ILE A 353 29.09 -10.60 -14.39
N ASP A 354 30.20 -11.32 -14.55
CA ASP A 354 30.29 -12.76 -14.28
C ASP A 354 29.86 -13.11 -12.85
N GLU A 355 30.29 -12.34 -11.84
CA GLU A 355 29.91 -12.58 -10.45
C GLU A 355 28.40 -12.41 -10.20
N VAL A 356 27.76 -11.46 -10.88
CA VAL A 356 26.30 -11.28 -10.81
C VAL A 356 25.57 -12.41 -11.54
N SER A 357 26.09 -12.82 -12.69
CA SER A 357 25.54 -13.91 -13.50
C SER A 357 25.59 -15.25 -12.77
N LYS A 358 26.71 -15.58 -12.12
CA LYS A 358 26.86 -16.79 -11.27
C LYS A 358 25.82 -16.83 -10.15
N HIS A 359 25.63 -15.71 -9.45
CA HIS A 359 24.58 -15.59 -8.42
C HIS A 359 23.19 -15.81 -8.99
N PHE A 360 22.90 -15.29 -10.17
CA PHE A 360 21.60 -15.47 -10.83
C PHE A 360 21.35 -16.92 -11.24
N THR A 361 22.31 -17.55 -11.92
CA THR A 361 22.19 -18.92 -12.43
C THR A 361 22.06 -19.94 -11.30
N SER A 362 22.85 -19.81 -10.22
CA SER A 362 22.73 -20.66 -9.04
C SER A 362 21.31 -20.61 -8.43
N ARG A 363 20.65 -19.46 -8.48
CA ARG A 363 19.27 -19.32 -7.96
C ARG A 363 18.25 -19.98 -8.87
N LEU A 364 18.40 -19.87 -10.19
CA LEU A 364 17.55 -20.59 -11.15
C LEU A 364 17.65 -22.10 -10.95
N GLU A 365 18.84 -22.63 -10.73
CA GLU A 365 19.07 -24.05 -10.46
C GLU A 365 18.35 -24.52 -9.18
N THR A 366 18.38 -23.72 -8.10
CA THR A 366 17.65 -24.07 -6.87
C THR A 366 16.12 -24.04 -7.01
N VAL A 367 15.58 -23.31 -8.00
CA VAL A 367 14.14 -23.29 -8.31
C VAL A 367 13.75 -24.44 -9.26
N GLN A 368 14.71 -25.04 -9.97
CA GLN A 368 14.46 -26.23 -10.78
C GLN A 368 14.57 -27.51 -9.94
N ASN A 369 15.42 -27.51 -8.91
CA ASN A 369 15.72 -28.68 -8.06
C ASN A 369 15.03 -28.62 -6.68
N LEU A 370 13.72 -28.34 -6.61
CA LEU A 370 13.00 -28.27 -5.32
C LEU A 370 13.04 -29.59 -4.51
N GLY A 371 13.17 -30.73 -5.19
CA GLY A 371 13.09 -32.06 -4.56
C GLY A 371 14.31 -32.47 -3.72
N GLN A 372 15.47 -31.86 -3.96
CA GLN A 372 16.74 -32.19 -3.29
C GLN A 372 17.22 -31.08 -2.33
N ASP A 373 16.40 -30.07 -2.09
CA ASP A 373 16.74 -28.97 -1.19
C ASP A 373 16.51 -29.40 0.28
N ASP A 374 17.58 -29.43 1.06
CA ASP A 374 17.55 -29.69 2.51
C ASP A 374 16.48 -28.84 3.22
N SER A 375 16.30 -27.58 2.81
CA SER A 375 15.32 -26.69 3.42
C SER A 375 13.86 -27.05 3.07
N TYR A 376 13.59 -27.73 1.95
CA TYR A 376 12.27 -28.27 1.61
C TYR A 376 11.98 -29.58 2.36
N GLN A 377 12.97 -30.47 2.43
CA GLN A 377 12.85 -31.75 3.14
C GLN A 377 12.63 -31.56 4.64
N VAL A 378 13.35 -30.62 5.28
CA VAL A 378 13.13 -30.23 6.68
C VAL A 378 11.71 -29.70 6.91
N ARG A 379 11.14 -28.97 5.95
CA ARG A 379 9.75 -28.49 6.03
C ARG A 379 8.76 -29.64 5.96
N VAL A 380 8.88 -30.54 4.99
CA VAL A 380 7.97 -31.70 4.85
C VAL A 380 8.01 -32.59 6.09
N GLY A 381 9.19 -32.83 6.67
CA GLY A 381 9.34 -33.52 7.96
C GLY A 381 8.75 -32.75 9.15
N MET A 382 8.82 -31.41 9.14
CA MET A 382 8.08 -30.60 10.11
C MET A 382 6.56 -30.73 9.92
N TYR A 383 6.03 -30.74 8.69
CA TYR A 383 4.59 -30.89 8.46
C TYR A 383 4.04 -32.22 9.00
N SER A 384 4.77 -33.33 8.84
CA SER A 384 4.34 -34.65 9.32
C SER A 384 4.39 -34.78 10.85
N SER A 385 5.47 -34.29 11.49
CA SER A 385 5.60 -34.31 12.95
C SER A 385 4.67 -33.31 13.66
N PHE A 386 4.33 -32.21 12.98
CA PHE A 386 3.48 -31.17 13.54
C PHE A 386 2.00 -31.55 13.54
N MET A 387 1.52 -32.31 12.55
CA MET A 387 0.11 -32.72 12.48
C MET A 387 -0.35 -33.45 13.75
N GLY A 388 0.51 -34.31 14.33
CA GLY A 388 0.21 -35.01 15.58
C GLY A 388 0.14 -34.10 16.82
N ARG A 389 0.99 -33.07 16.89
CA ARG A 389 0.99 -32.09 18.01
C ARG A 389 -0.13 -31.07 17.89
N ALA A 390 -0.45 -30.61 16.68
CA ALA A 390 -1.50 -29.62 16.43
C ALA A 390 -2.92 -30.15 16.70
N LEU A 391 -3.13 -31.46 16.54
CA LEU A 391 -4.42 -32.09 16.86
C LEU A 391 -4.60 -32.35 18.36
N THR A 392 -3.52 -32.39 19.13
CA THR A 392 -3.54 -32.71 20.57
C THR A 392 -3.50 -31.48 21.47
N ASP A 393 -2.77 -30.41 21.10
CA ASP A 393 -2.78 -29.15 21.85
C ASP A 393 -3.81 -28.16 21.27
N ILE A 394 -5.04 -28.24 21.78
CA ILE A 394 -6.15 -27.40 21.32
C ILE A 394 -5.95 -25.92 21.67
N SER A 395 -5.37 -25.65 22.85
CA SER A 395 -5.14 -24.29 23.35
C SER A 395 -4.00 -23.56 22.64
N GLY A 396 -3.03 -24.30 22.09
CA GLY A 396 -1.81 -23.73 21.53
C GLY A 396 -0.80 -23.32 22.60
N GLN A 397 0.40 -22.96 22.14
CA GLN A 397 1.56 -22.71 23.00
C GLN A 397 1.65 -21.27 23.54
N GLY A 398 0.90 -20.33 22.96
CA GLY A 398 0.90 -18.94 23.38
C GLY A 398 2.15 -18.17 22.93
N PHE A 399 2.07 -16.84 23.00
CA PHE A 399 3.17 -15.96 22.61
C PHE A 399 4.39 -16.12 23.52
N GLY A 400 5.59 -15.97 22.95
CA GLY A 400 6.84 -16.10 23.69
C GLY A 400 7.43 -17.51 23.71
N THR A 401 6.75 -18.51 23.15
CA THR A 401 7.27 -19.90 23.05
C THR A 401 8.08 -20.17 21.77
N THR A 402 8.00 -19.27 20.79
CA THR A 402 8.68 -19.37 19.49
C THR A 402 9.46 -18.09 19.13
N GLY A 403 10.41 -18.23 18.20
CA GLY A 403 11.14 -17.12 17.59
C GLY A 403 12.05 -16.36 18.56
N VAL A 404 12.32 -15.08 18.28
CA VAL A 404 13.25 -14.27 19.09
C VAL A 404 12.73 -14.03 20.52
N ALA A 405 11.40 -13.99 20.68
CA ALA A 405 10.76 -13.76 21.97
C ALA A 405 11.05 -14.88 22.98
N SER A 406 11.30 -16.09 22.50
CA SER A 406 11.53 -17.23 23.38
C SER A 406 12.88 -17.23 24.08
N LYS A 407 13.82 -16.39 23.63
CA LYS A 407 15.07 -16.09 24.36
C LYS A 407 14.81 -15.41 25.71
N LEU A 408 13.62 -14.85 25.91
CA LEU A 408 13.18 -14.18 27.14
C LEU A 408 12.27 -15.09 27.98
N ALA A 409 12.03 -16.34 27.57
CA ALA A 409 11.11 -17.24 28.25
C ALA A 409 11.80 -17.94 29.43
N ASP A 410 11.03 -18.16 30.50
CA ASP A 410 11.53 -18.77 31.75
C ASP A 410 11.65 -20.31 31.65
N THR A 411 11.24 -20.91 30.53
CA THR A 411 11.09 -22.37 30.35
C THR A 411 11.97 -22.91 29.22
N SER A 412 12.50 -24.13 29.38
CA SER A 412 13.42 -24.78 28.43
C SER A 412 12.74 -25.52 27.25
N ASN A 413 11.42 -25.73 27.28
CA ASN A 413 10.65 -26.38 26.19
C ASN A 413 10.29 -25.37 25.09
N VAL A 414 11.31 -24.82 24.45
CA VAL A 414 11.20 -23.72 23.49
C VAL A 414 11.70 -24.16 22.13
N ILE A 415 10.86 -24.01 21.10
CA ILE A 415 11.28 -24.19 19.70
C ILE A 415 11.68 -22.82 19.15
N ALA A 416 12.98 -22.56 19.08
CA ALA A 416 13.52 -21.26 18.68
C ALA A 416 13.34 -20.93 17.19
N VAL A 417 13.21 -21.94 16.30
CA VAL A 417 13.14 -21.75 14.85
C VAL A 417 11.92 -22.47 14.27
N PHE A 418 10.97 -21.71 13.75
CA PHE A 418 9.79 -22.20 13.03
C PHE A 418 9.81 -21.65 11.60
N ASP A 419 10.25 -22.48 10.64
CA ASP A 419 10.40 -22.06 9.25
C ASP A 419 9.10 -22.18 8.44
N SER A 420 7.93 -22.04 9.06
CA SER A 420 6.64 -22.02 8.34
C SER A 420 5.61 -21.20 9.11
N GLY A 421 5.23 -20.04 8.58
CA GLY A 421 4.22 -19.18 9.18
C GLY A 421 2.82 -19.81 9.19
N VAL A 422 2.51 -20.65 8.20
CA VAL A 422 1.24 -21.40 8.13
C VAL A 422 1.11 -22.38 9.29
N MET A 423 2.22 -22.92 9.78
CA MET A 423 2.25 -23.86 10.90
C MET A 423 2.45 -23.15 12.24
N GLU A 424 3.22 -22.06 12.26
CA GLU A 424 3.44 -21.24 13.45
C GLU A 424 2.12 -20.66 14.00
N VAL A 425 1.21 -20.20 13.13
CA VAL A 425 -0.10 -19.66 13.55
C VAL A 425 -0.91 -20.68 14.39
N PRO A 426 -1.24 -21.89 13.90
CA PRO A 426 -1.92 -22.92 14.70
C PRO A 426 -1.10 -23.39 15.90
N TYR A 427 0.23 -23.44 15.81
CA TYR A 427 1.08 -23.81 16.94
C TYR A 427 0.94 -22.85 18.11
N THR A 428 1.14 -21.57 17.82
CA THR A 428 1.24 -20.51 18.81
C THR A 428 -0.14 -20.09 19.28
N MET A 429 -1.10 -19.96 18.36
CA MET A 429 -2.44 -19.44 18.67
C MET A 429 -3.46 -20.52 19.05
N GLY A 430 -3.15 -21.81 18.88
CA GLY A 430 -4.11 -22.89 19.08
C GLY A 430 -5.28 -22.83 18.09
N TRP A 431 -6.24 -23.75 18.22
CA TRP A 431 -7.41 -23.75 17.35
C TRP A 431 -8.31 -22.51 17.54
N PRO A 432 -8.67 -22.11 18.77
CA PRO A 432 -9.54 -20.94 18.96
C PRO A 432 -8.92 -19.65 18.43
N GLY A 433 -7.65 -19.39 18.75
CA GLY A 433 -6.94 -18.19 18.28
C GLY A 433 -6.75 -18.21 16.76
N SER A 434 -6.36 -19.35 16.19
CA SER A 434 -6.15 -19.47 14.74
C SER A 434 -7.42 -19.31 13.94
N LEU A 435 -8.55 -19.86 14.40
CA LEU A 435 -9.83 -19.70 13.71
C LEU A 435 -10.24 -18.23 13.66
N LEU A 436 -10.09 -17.49 14.77
CA LEU A 436 -10.35 -16.05 14.81
C LEU A 436 -9.39 -15.28 13.90
N TYR A 437 -8.10 -15.57 13.97
CA TYR A 437 -7.07 -14.90 13.20
C TYR A 437 -7.25 -15.11 11.69
N VAL A 438 -7.32 -16.36 11.25
CA VAL A 438 -7.49 -16.74 9.85
C VAL A 438 -8.82 -16.23 9.31
N SER A 439 -9.91 -16.32 10.06
CA SER A 439 -11.20 -15.75 9.65
C SER A 439 -11.11 -14.23 9.44
N GLY A 440 -10.44 -13.51 10.34
CA GLY A 440 -10.19 -12.08 10.19
C GLY A 440 -9.38 -11.76 8.93
N ILE A 441 -8.29 -12.49 8.69
CA ILE A 441 -7.43 -12.33 7.50
C ILE A 441 -8.19 -12.62 6.20
N VAL A 442 -8.92 -13.73 6.12
CA VAL A 442 -9.74 -14.10 4.96
C VAL A 442 -10.82 -13.05 4.69
N LEU A 443 -11.49 -12.55 5.72
CA LEU A 443 -12.49 -11.49 5.58
C LEU A 443 -11.89 -10.17 5.10
N LEU A 444 -10.67 -9.82 5.53
CA LEU A 444 -9.96 -8.64 5.02
C LEU A 444 -9.64 -8.79 3.53
N ILE A 445 -9.09 -9.94 3.14
CA ILE A 445 -8.71 -10.24 1.75
C ILE A 445 -9.93 -10.26 0.84
N THR A 446 -11.01 -10.94 1.24
CA THR A 446 -12.25 -11.00 0.44
C THR A 446 -12.88 -9.62 0.25
N ARG A 447 -12.86 -8.76 1.29
CA ARG A 447 -13.30 -7.36 1.17
C ARG A 447 -12.39 -6.54 0.27
N ALA A 448 -11.08 -6.76 0.34
CA ALA A 448 -10.11 -6.10 -0.52
C ALA A 448 -10.36 -6.47 -2.00
N PHE A 449 -10.57 -7.76 -2.30
CA PHE A 449 -10.94 -8.26 -3.63
C PHE A 449 -12.28 -7.72 -4.14
N ALA A 450 -13.28 -7.59 -3.28
CA ALA A 450 -14.56 -6.99 -3.66
C ALA A 450 -14.40 -5.50 -3.98
N ALA A 451 -13.63 -4.77 -3.15
CA ALA A 451 -13.44 -3.34 -3.31
C ALA A 451 -12.58 -2.98 -4.53
N SER A 452 -11.52 -3.73 -4.81
CA SER A 452 -10.67 -3.55 -5.99
C SER A 452 -11.41 -3.85 -7.29
N ARG A 453 -12.23 -4.92 -7.34
CA ARG A 453 -13.06 -5.25 -8.51
C ARG A 453 -14.12 -4.19 -8.80
N ALA A 454 -14.64 -3.53 -7.77
CA ALA A 454 -15.57 -2.41 -7.95
C ALA A 454 -14.88 -1.16 -8.55
N ARG A 455 -13.54 -1.06 -8.47
CA ARG A 455 -12.77 0.10 -8.96
C ARG A 455 -11.44 -0.32 -9.62
N PRO A 456 -11.49 -0.97 -10.81
CA PRO A 456 -10.27 -1.44 -11.49
C PRO A 456 -9.33 -0.32 -11.94
N HIS A 457 -9.82 0.92 -12.05
CA HIS A 457 -8.99 2.09 -12.36
C HIS A 457 -8.13 2.57 -11.19
N ASP A 458 -8.43 2.16 -9.95
CA ASP A 458 -7.61 2.49 -8.79
C ASP A 458 -6.42 1.53 -8.67
N ARG A 459 -5.39 1.83 -9.46
CA ARG A 459 -4.16 1.02 -9.54
C ARG A 459 -3.50 0.81 -8.19
N PHE A 460 -3.54 1.83 -7.34
CA PHE A 460 -2.87 1.79 -6.05
C PHE A 460 -3.59 0.78 -5.14
N GLY A 461 -4.92 0.84 -5.08
CA GLY A 461 -5.73 -0.16 -4.39
C GLY A 461 -5.58 -1.57 -4.96
N VAL A 462 -5.56 -1.73 -6.29
CA VAL A 462 -5.38 -3.05 -6.96
C VAL A 462 -4.00 -3.65 -6.66
N SER A 463 -2.93 -2.85 -6.73
CA SER A 463 -1.58 -3.29 -6.33
C SER A 463 -1.47 -3.61 -4.85
N GLY A 464 -2.20 -2.89 -3.98
CA GLY A 464 -2.32 -3.22 -2.56
C GLY A 464 -2.87 -4.62 -2.32
N VAL A 465 -3.86 -5.07 -3.11
CA VAL A 465 -4.36 -6.45 -3.04
C VAL A 465 -3.29 -7.45 -3.50
N GLY A 466 -2.57 -7.16 -4.58
CA GLY A 466 -1.46 -8.00 -5.04
C GLY A 466 -0.39 -8.20 -3.95
N ILE A 467 -0.03 -7.13 -3.25
CA ILE A 467 0.89 -7.16 -2.10
C ILE A 467 0.36 -8.03 -0.97
N ALA A 468 -0.91 -7.88 -0.60
CA ALA A 468 -1.51 -8.69 0.45
C ALA A 468 -1.51 -10.18 0.11
N VAL A 469 -1.84 -10.54 -1.13
CA VAL A 469 -1.81 -11.93 -1.61
C VAL A 469 -0.38 -12.48 -1.61
N ALA A 470 0.60 -11.68 -2.06
CA ALA A 470 2.01 -12.05 -2.02
C ALA A 470 2.48 -12.34 -0.59
N ILE A 471 2.16 -11.45 0.37
CA ILE A 471 2.55 -11.60 1.77
C ILE A 471 1.95 -12.88 2.38
N VAL A 472 0.68 -13.16 2.11
CA VAL A 472 0.03 -14.40 2.58
C VAL A 472 0.65 -15.63 1.93
N ALA A 473 0.95 -15.59 0.63
CA ALA A 473 1.61 -16.71 -0.05
C ALA A 473 3.01 -16.99 0.53
N MET A 474 3.74 -15.94 0.91
CA MET A 474 5.04 -16.07 1.57
C MET A 474 4.97 -16.66 2.98
N MET A 475 3.78 -16.76 3.59
CA MET A 475 3.61 -17.43 4.89
C MET A 475 4.01 -18.91 4.88
N LEU A 476 3.99 -19.56 3.71
CA LEU A 476 4.50 -20.92 3.55
C LEU A 476 5.98 -21.02 3.95
N PHE A 477 6.72 -19.91 3.83
CA PHE A 477 8.16 -19.86 4.08
C PHE A 477 8.54 -19.36 5.47
N SER A 478 7.80 -18.38 5.99
CA SER A 478 8.07 -17.70 7.27
C SER A 478 6.83 -16.94 7.70
N ASN A 479 6.63 -16.67 9.00
CA ASN A 479 5.53 -15.81 9.43
C ASN A 479 5.73 -14.34 8.99
N THR A 480 4.97 -13.94 7.97
CA THR A 480 5.06 -12.61 7.33
C THR A 480 3.99 -11.62 7.79
N LEU A 481 3.04 -12.05 8.63
CA LEU A 481 1.92 -11.19 9.08
C LEU A 481 2.24 -10.40 10.36
N SER A 482 3.43 -10.58 10.93
CA SER A 482 3.98 -9.80 12.03
C SER A 482 4.99 -8.77 11.53
N GLY A 483 5.39 -7.84 12.41
CA GLY A 483 6.44 -6.88 12.08
C GLY A 483 6.09 -5.96 10.91
N MET A 484 7.12 -5.45 10.24
CA MET A 484 6.93 -4.51 9.12
C MET A 484 6.19 -5.14 7.94
N THR A 485 6.46 -6.41 7.62
CA THR A 485 5.79 -7.11 6.53
C THR A 485 4.28 -7.21 6.81
N GLY A 486 3.89 -7.51 8.05
CA GLY A 486 2.49 -7.46 8.47
C GLY A 486 1.87 -6.08 8.26
N MET A 487 2.60 -5.01 8.58
CA MET A 487 2.11 -3.65 8.37
C MET A 487 1.78 -3.39 6.89
N PHE A 488 2.62 -3.86 5.96
CA PHE A 488 2.34 -3.77 4.52
C PHE A 488 1.14 -4.61 4.09
N PHE A 489 0.92 -5.78 4.70
CA PHE A 489 -0.30 -6.55 4.47
C PHE A 489 -1.55 -5.76 4.85
N PHE A 490 -1.61 -5.19 6.06
CA PHE A 490 -2.78 -4.41 6.52
C PHE A 490 -3.00 -3.16 5.67
N ILE A 491 -1.93 -2.45 5.29
CA ILE A 491 -2.01 -1.33 4.34
C ILE A 491 -2.60 -1.82 3.00
N GLY A 492 -2.09 -2.93 2.47
CA GLY A 492 -2.49 -3.50 1.18
C GLY A 492 -3.96 -3.90 1.12
N VAL A 493 -4.47 -4.62 2.13
CA VAL A 493 -5.89 -5.06 2.15
C VAL A 493 -6.87 -3.92 2.42
N LEU A 494 -6.48 -2.92 3.23
CA LEU A 494 -7.38 -1.83 3.63
C LEU A 494 -7.44 -0.69 2.63
N MET A 495 -6.40 -0.50 1.83
CA MET A 495 -6.32 0.55 0.83
C MET A 495 -7.48 0.55 -0.18
N PRO A 496 -7.79 -0.55 -0.90
CA PRO A 496 -8.93 -0.57 -1.83
C PRO A 496 -10.27 -0.36 -1.12
N VAL A 497 -10.42 -0.86 0.12
CA VAL A 497 -11.65 -0.71 0.92
C VAL A 497 -11.87 0.76 1.30
N ASN A 498 -10.83 1.43 1.80
CA ASN A 498 -10.86 2.85 2.13
C ASN A 498 -11.07 3.72 0.88
N GLY A 499 -10.42 3.37 -0.24
CA GLY A 499 -10.57 4.08 -1.50
C GLY A 499 -11.98 4.00 -2.08
N LEU A 500 -12.61 2.83 -2.03
CA LEU A 500 -14.01 2.66 -2.43
C LEU A 500 -14.95 3.48 -1.54
N ARG A 501 -14.73 3.44 -0.23
CA ARG A 501 -15.54 4.20 0.73
C ARG A 501 -15.42 5.70 0.51
N TYR A 502 -14.19 6.20 0.37
CA TYR A 502 -13.92 7.61 0.14
C TYR A 502 -14.77 8.13 -1.02
N VAL A 503 -14.75 7.43 -2.16
CA VAL A 503 -15.51 7.85 -3.34
C VAL A 503 -17.01 7.78 -3.13
N ARG A 504 -17.55 6.67 -2.58
CA ARG A 504 -18.99 6.55 -2.32
C ARG A 504 -19.53 7.68 -1.45
N GLU A 505 -18.80 8.04 -0.41
CA GLU A 505 -19.19 9.13 0.50
C GLU A 505 -19.07 10.51 -0.15
N THR A 506 -18.02 10.75 -0.95
CA THR A 506 -17.89 12.01 -1.70
C THR A 506 -19.00 12.17 -2.75
N GLU A 507 -19.36 11.10 -3.45
CA GLU A 507 -20.46 11.11 -4.44
C GLU A 507 -21.82 11.28 -3.77
N ALA A 508 -22.04 10.64 -2.62
CA ALA A 508 -23.25 10.82 -1.84
C ALA A 508 -23.39 12.27 -1.33
N ALA A 509 -22.30 12.86 -0.84
CA ALA A 509 -22.27 14.26 -0.42
C ALA A 509 -22.56 15.21 -1.59
N ALA A 510 -21.92 15.00 -2.75
CA ALA A 510 -22.15 15.80 -3.95
C ALA A 510 -23.61 15.71 -4.44
N ARG A 511 -24.21 14.51 -4.41
CA ARG A 511 -25.64 14.31 -4.76
C ARG A 511 -26.57 15.03 -3.80
N ARG A 512 -26.30 14.98 -2.49
CA ARG A 512 -27.08 15.72 -1.47
C ARG A 512 -26.98 17.23 -1.69
N GLU A 513 -25.81 17.74 -2.04
CA GLU A 513 -25.63 19.17 -2.31
C GLU A 513 -26.33 19.60 -3.61
N ALA A 514 -26.25 18.81 -4.68
CA ALA A 514 -26.97 19.05 -5.91
C ALA A 514 -28.49 19.07 -5.70
N ALA A 515 -29.03 18.10 -4.95
CA ALA A 515 -30.46 18.05 -4.62
C ALA A 515 -30.90 19.28 -3.80
N LYS A 516 -30.08 19.72 -2.83
CA LYS A 516 -30.36 20.96 -2.07
C LYS A 516 -30.38 22.20 -2.97
N ARG A 517 -29.45 22.31 -3.93
CA ARG A 517 -29.42 23.43 -4.89
C ARG A 517 -30.65 23.41 -5.81
N GLN A 518 -31.04 22.24 -6.31
CA GLN A 518 -32.25 22.09 -7.12
C GLN A 518 -33.52 22.46 -6.34
N ALA A 519 -33.64 22.03 -5.09
CA ALA A 519 -34.76 22.40 -4.23
C ALA A 519 -34.80 23.92 -3.96
N ALA A 520 -33.64 24.55 -3.72
CA ALA A 520 -33.55 26.01 -3.56
C ALA A 520 -33.92 26.77 -4.83
N GLN A 521 -33.51 26.27 -6.00
CA GLN A 521 -33.88 26.85 -7.30
C GLN A 521 -35.39 26.71 -7.58
N ALA A 522 -35.98 25.55 -7.28
CA ALA A 522 -37.42 25.33 -7.41
C ALA A 522 -38.23 26.23 -6.46
N ALA A 523 -37.78 26.41 -5.21
CA ALA A 523 -38.41 27.32 -4.26
C ALA A 523 -38.34 28.78 -4.74
N HIS A 524 -37.20 29.22 -5.29
CA HIS A 524 -37.07 30.55 -5.88
C HIS A 524 -37.97 30.74 -7.11
N ALA A 525 -38.10 29.72 -7.97
CA ALA A 525 -38.98 29.77 -9.14
C ALA A 525 -40.47 29.81 -8.74
N ALA A 526 -40.86 29.12 -7.67
CA ALA A 526 -42.23 29.15 -7.14
C ALA A 526 -42.60 30.49 -6.48
N GLN A 527 -41.62 31.29 -6.05
CA GLN A 527 -41.82 32.62 -5.48
C GLN A 527 -41.76 33.74 -6.53
N ALA A 528 -41.43 33.44 -7.79
CA ALA A 528 -41.50 34.41 -8.86
C ALA A 528 -42.99 34.77 -9.14
N PRO A 529 -43.37 36.05 -9.14
CA PRO A 529 -44.76 36.43 -9.38
C PRO A 529 -45.21 35.93 -10.76
N PRO A 530 -46.48 35.50 -10.93
CA PRO A 530 -46.98 35.08 -12.23
C PRO A 530 -46.74 36.22 -13.21
N THR A 531 -46.01 35.93 -14.29
CA THR A 531 -45.87 36.85 -15.43
C THR A 531 -47.24 37.34 -15.79
N ALA A 532 -47.49 38.64 -15.57
CA ALA A 532 -48.72 39.28 -15.96
C ALA A 532 -48.94 38.99 -17.46
N VAL A 533 -50.00 38.25 -17.76
CA VAL A 533 -50.51 38.15 -19.12
C VAL A 533 -50.81 39.58 -19.53
N VAL A 534 -49.97 40.15 -20.40
CA VAL A 534 -50.21 41.48 -20.97
C VAL A 534 -51.44 41.34 -21.86
N VAL A 535 -52.61 41.62 -21.31
CA VAL A 535 -53.83 41.83 -22.08
C VAL A 535 -53.62 43.13 -22.87
N PRO A 536 -53.69 43.13 -24.21
CA PRO A 536 -53.56 44.36 -24.98
C PRO A 536 -54.74 45.26 -24.66
N GLN A 537 -54.50 46.40 -23.99
CA GLN A 537 -55.50 47.45 -23.84
C GLN A 537 -55.73 48.12 -25.20
N TYR A 538 -56.90 47.94 -25.78
CA TYR A 538 -57.42 48.82 -26.83
C TYR A 538 -57.64 50.22 -26.23
N GLY A 539 -56.91 51.22 -26.75
CA GLY A 539 -57.05 52.62 -26.35
C GLY A 539 -58.33 53.27 -26.90
N PRO A 540 -58.86 54.32 -26.24
CA PRO A 540 -60.10 54.97 -26.66
C PRO A 540 -59.91 55.85 -27.90
N HIS A 541 -60.96 55.84 -28.72
CA HIS A 541 -61.15 56.55 -29.97
C HIS A 541 -60.64 58.00 -30.02
N THR A 542 -59.75 58.28 -30.97
CA THR A 542 -59.61 59.62 -31.58
C THR A 542 -60.56 59.71 -32.78
N VAL A 543 -61.60 60.52 -32.63
CA VAL A 543 -62.53 60.91 -33.69
C VAL A 543 -61.79 61.77 -34.73
N PRO A 544 -61.81 61.45 -36.04
CA PRO A 544 -61.36 62.36 -37.07
C PRO A 544 -62.50 63.30 -37.48
N SER A 545 -62.28 64.60 -37.32
CA SER A 545 -63.12 65.68 -37.85
C SER A 545 -63.06 65.68 -39.39
N VAL A 546 -64.20 65.50 -40.02
CA VAL A 546 -64.40 65.67 -41.48
C VAL A 546 -64.63 67.16 -41.77
N PRO A 547 -63.88 67.82 -42.67
CA PRO A 547 -64.24 69.12 -43.18
C PRO A 547 -65.20 68.95 -44.38
N PHE A 548 -66.40 69.49 -44.23
CA PHE A 548 -67.35 69.69 -45.32
C PHE A 548 -66.96 70.99 -46.05
N HIS A 549 -66.43 70.90 -47.27
CA HIS A 549 -66.49 72.00 -48.22
C HIS A 549 -67.04 71.53 -49.56
N SER A 550 -68.14 72.19 -49.92
CA SER A 550 -68.86 72.16 -51.18
C SER A 550 -68.01 72.65 -52.36
N GLY A 551 -68.25 72.07 -53.55
CA GLY A 551 -68.32 72.86 -54.77
C GLY A 551 -67.42 72.44 -55.93
N ALA A 552 -68.06 71.74 -56.89
CA ALA A 552 -68.03 71.95 -58.34
C ALA A 552 -66.70 71.86 -59.14
N GLY A 553 -66.73 71.06 -60.21
CA GLY A 553 -66.07 71.44 -61.46
C GLY A 553 -65.53 70.31 -62.35
N ARG A 554 -66.38 69.88 -63.30
CA ARG A 554 -66.11 69.21 -64.60
C ARG A 554 -65.56 67.79 -64.63
#